data_AF-A0A965GC07-F1
#
_entry.id   AF-A0A965GC07-F1
#
_cell.length_a   1.000
_cell.length_b   1.000
_cell.length_c   1.000
_cell.angle_alpha   90.00
_cell.angle_beta   90.00
_cell.angle_gamma   90.00
#
_symmetry.space_group_name_H-M   'P 1'
#
loop_
_entity.id
_entity.type
_entity.pdbx_description
1 polymer ?
#
loop_
_entity_poly.entity_id
_entity_poly.type
_entity_poly.pdbx_seq_one_letter_code
_entity_poly.pdbx_strand_id
1 'polypeptide(L)'
;MVGSPNLTLLNQGNPTFKSLWHLEQALASVEDDYDLVLIDTPPSLGALTRMAWVASDRVLLVAEPAINSVISIEAAVKAFSELRNKVNRRVNLFGVLVNRLRASVAEHQYRVNELDELFDELMINPPLEEKTALQQASGAGKPIHNWPGQSAAKLANRFDQLLESALESFKAEDPGLLLRKRKADDKSRFSKRSRDAKPTFPPKPEPEVVAPVEIVSEEPAISPEYEEKFQEVIRQTMTKKQLKALKESQEAEEN
;
A
#
# COMPACT_ATOMS: atom_id res chain seq x y z
N MET A 1 7.72 -15.09 9.53
CA MET A 1 8.20 -13.97 10.36
C MET A 1 7.03 -13.58 11.26
N VAL A 2 7.07 -13.95 12.54
CA VAL A 2 6.00 -13.56 13.47
C VAL A 2 6.47 -12.25 14.09
N GLY A 3 5.73 -11.16 13.86
CA GLY A 3 6.05 -9.86 14.44
C GLY A 3 6.06 -9.92 15.97
N SER A 4 6.61 -8.88 16.62
CA SER A 4 6.63 -8.76 18.08
C SER A 4 5.24 -9.05 18.67
N PRO A 5 5.11 -9.87 19.72
CA PRO A 5 3.83 -10.11 20.39
C PRO A 5 3.10 -8.81 20.78
N ASN A 6 3.86 -7.76 21.10
CA ASN A 6 3.34 -6.44 21.44
C ASN A 6 2.61 -5.76 20.27
N LEU A 7 2.97 -6.06 19.01
CA LEU A 7 2.24 -5.55 17.84
C LEU A 7 0.82 -6.08 17.79
N THR A 8 0.57 -7.27 18.33
CA THR A 8 -0.79 -7.83 18.40
C THR A 8 -1.67 -6.98 19.31
N LEU A 9 -1.11 -6.51 20.44
CA LEU A 9 -1.82 -5.63 21.38
C LEU A 9 -2.08 -4.26 20.76
N LEU A 10 -1.08 -3.67 20.09
CA LEU A 10 -1.22 -2.39 19.40
C LEU A 10 -2.23 -2.44 18.25
N ASN A 11 -2.43 -3.61 17.64
CA ASN A 11 -3.41 -3.79 16.57
C ASN A 11 -4.85 -3.95 17.09
N GLN A 12 -5.00 -4.27 18.38
CA GLN A 12 -6.30 -4.40 19.05
C GLN A 12 -6.77 -3.03 19.56
N GLY A 13 -8.04 -2.69 19.26
CA GLY A 13 -8.68 -1.48 19.77
C GLY A 13 -8.91 -0.37 18.74
N ASN A 14 -9.48 0.74 19.22
CA ASN A 14 -9.70 1.96 18.44
C ASN A 14 -8.54 2.94 18.73
N PRO A 15 -7.69 3.25 17.74
CA PRO A 15 -6.60 4.19 17.92
C PRO A 15 -7.18 5.56 18.21
N THR A 16 -6.55 6.28 19.14
CA THR A 16 -6.81 7.70 19.34
C THR A 16 -6.40 8.47 18.09
N PHE A 17 -6.95 9.66 17.90
CA PHE A 17 -6.59 10.51 16.76
C PHE A 17 -5.07 10.75 16.69
N LYS A 18 -4.42 11.01 17.84
CA LYS A 18 -2.96 11.19 17.93
C LYS A 18 -2.20 9.92 17.50
N SER A 19 -2.60 8.76 18.02
CA SER A 19 -1.91 7.50 17.71
C SER A 19 -1.91 7.13 16.23
N LEU A 20 -2.93 7.56 15.47
CA LEU A 20 -3.00 7.34 14.03
C LEU A 20 -1.80 7.92 13.25
N TRP A 21 -1.11 8.93 13.80
CA TRP A 21 0.00 9.63 13.15
C TRP A 21 1.38 9.14 13.60
N HIS A 22 1.48 8.18 14.52
CA HIS A 22 2.77 7.73 15.05
C HIS A 22 3.70 7.15 13.97
N LEU A 23 3.15 6.45 12.97
CA LEU A 23 3.98 5.91 11.90
C LEU A 23 4.51 7.00 10.96
N GLU A 24 3.68 8.00 10.61
CA GLU A 24 4.13 9.18 9.85
C GLU A 24 5.27 9.89 10.58
N GLN A 25 5.15 10.06 11.91
CA GLN A 25 6.19 10.66 12.75
C GLN A 25 7.51 9.90 12.68
N ALA A 26 7.45 8.58 12.80
CA ALA A 26 8.64 7.75 12.73
C ALA A 26 9.31 7.85 11.34
N LEU A 27 8.51 7.83 10.27
CA LEU A 27 9.00 7.87 8.89
C LEU A 27 9.55 9.24 8.48
N ALA A 28 9.04 10.34 9.03
CA ALA A 28 9.50 11.70 8.71
C ALA A 28 11.01 11.92 8.99
N SER A 29 11.62 11.09 9.85
CA SER A 29 13.05 11.16 10.13
C SER A 29 13.96 10.51 9.07
N VAL A 30 13.39 9.70 8.18
CA VAL A 30 14.14 8.91 7.19
C VAL A 30 13.58 9.03 5.77
N GLU A 31 12.44 9.71 5.57
CA GLU A 31 11.76 9.74 4.28
C GLU A 31 12.59 10.39 3.16
N ASP A 32 13.46 11.34 3.50
CA ASP A 32 14.35 12.01 2.54
C ASP A 32 15.49 11.09 2.01
N ASP A 33 15.75 9.95 2.68
CA ASP A 33 16.81 9.01 2.31
C ASP A 33 16.33 7.94 1.29
N TYR A 34 15.03 7.89 0.98
CA TYR A 34 14.43 6.85 0.14
C TYR A 34 13.49 7.41 -0.92
N ASP A 35 13.64 6.95 -2.17
CA ASP A 35 12.72 7.34 -3.26
C ASP A 35 11.31 6.73 -3.12
N LEU A 36 11.20 5.59 -2.43
CA LEU A 36 9.96 4.83 -2.27
C LEU A 36 9.97 4.04 -0.97
N VAL A 37 8.91 4.21 -0.18
CA VAL A 37 8.65 3.43 1.04
C VAL A 37 7.48 2.48 0.80
N LEU A 38 7.68 1.18 1.03
CA LEU A 38 6.63 0.16 0.99
C LEU A 38 6.30 -0.28 2.42
N ILE A 39 5.03 -0.09 2.82
CA ILE A 39 4.54 -0.47 4.15
C ILE A 39 3.71 -1.75 4.01
N ASP A 40 4.21 -2.87 4.52
CA ASP A 40 3.46 -4.14 4.59
C ASP A 40 2.66 -4.21 5.90
N THR A 41 1.37 -4.46 5.79
CA THR A 41 0.42 -4.38 6.92
C THR A 41 -0.08 -5.75 7.36
N PRO A 42 -0.44 -5.92 8.64
CA PRO A 42 -1.15 -7.13 9.06
C PRO A 42 -2.49 -7.30 8.32
N PRO A 43 -3.05 -8.52 8.26
CA PRO A 43 -4.22 -8.83 7.44
C PRO A 43 -5.55 -8.28 8.00
N SER A 44 -5.53 -7.49 9.08
CA SER A 44 -6.73 -6.94 9.71
C SER A 44 -6.84 -5.44 9.46
N LEU A 45 -8.06 -4.90 9.43
CA LEU A 45 -8.30 -3.45 9.36
C LEU A 45 -8.17 -2.77 10.74
N GLY A 46 -7.20 -3.22 11.55
CA GLY A 46 -6.94 -2.75 12.91
C GLY A 46 -6.17 -1.43 12.96
N ALA A 47 -5.68 -1.08 14.16
CA ALA A 47 -4.98 0.20 14.37
C ALA A 47 -3.69 0.30 13.54
N LEU A 48 -2.92 -0.79 13.41
CA LEU A 48 -1.66 -0.79 12.64
C LEU A 48 -1.90 -0.47 11.16
N THR A 49 -2.91 -1.10 10.55
CA THR A 49 -3.29 -0.86 9.15
C THR A 49 -3.79 0.56 8.93
N ARG A 50 -4.56 1.11 9.88
CA ARG A 50 -5.00 2.51 9.79
C ARG A 50 -3.85 3.52 9.95
N MET A 51 -2.89 3.26 10.83
CA MET A 51 -1.66 4.07 10.93
C MET A 51 -0.87 4.01 9.62
N ALA A 52 -0.72 2.82 9.02
CA ALA A 52 -0.10 2.65 7.71
C ALA A 52 -0.81 3.48 6.63
N TRP A 53 -2.15 3.48 6.60
CA TRP A 53 -2.89 4.32 5.65
C TRP A 53 -2.69 5.81 5.87
N VAL A 54 -2.65 6.27 7.12
CA VAL A 54 -2.39 7.69 7.43
C VAL A 54 -1.01 8.12 6.97
N ALA A 55 -0.01 7.24 7.13
CA ALA A 55 1.38 7.50 6.73
C ALA A 55 1.67 7.28 5.23
N SER A 56 0.67 6.87 4.44
CA SER A 56 0.87 6.53 3.02
C SER A 56 0.36 7.64 2.10
N ASP A 57 1.02 7.81 0.96
CA ASP A 57 0.48 8.60 -0.15
C ASP A 57 -0.53 7.81 -1.00
N ARG A 58 -0.27 6.51 -1.15
CA ARG A 58 -1.04 5.59 -1.99
C ARG A 58 -1.24 4.27 -1.27
N VAL A 59 -2.47 3.75 -1.30
CA VAL A 59 -2.81 2.44 -0.70
C VAL A 59 -3.27 1.46 -1.78
N LEU A 60 -2.59 0.31 -1.85
CA LEU A 60 -2.97 -0.81 -2.70
C LEU A 60 -3.73 -1.84 -1.86
N LEU A 61 -4.95 -2.18 -2.29
CA LEU A 61 -5.70 -3.29 -1.70
C LEU A 61 -5.47 -4.55 -2.52
N VAL A 62 -5.10 -5.66 -1.87
CA VAL A 62 -4.86 -6.95 -2.55
C VAL A 62 -5.95 -7.93 -2.17
N ALA A 63 -6.60 -8.52 -3.17
CA ALA A 63 -7.71 -9.44 -3.00
C ALA A 63 -7.36 -10.82 -3.56
N GLU A 64 -7.80 -11.89 -2.92
CA GLU A 64 -7.87 -13.20 -3.56
C GLU A 64 -9.28 -13.40 -4.16
N PRO A 65 -9.44 -14.22 -5.22
CA PRO A 65 -10.74 -14.44 -5.85
C PRO A 65 -11.61 -15.40 -5.02
N ALA A 66 -12.06 -14.93 -3.86
CA ALA A 66 -12.87 -15.65 -2.89
C ALA A 66 -13.89 -14.71 -2.21
N ILE A 67 -15.04 -15.25 -1.79
CA ILE A 67 -16.14 -14.46 -1.21
C ILE A 67 -15.72 -13.62 0.01
N ASN A 68 -14.90 -14.19 0.89
CA ASN A 68 -14.38 -13.48 2.06
C ASN A 68 -13.52 -12.28 1.68
N SER A 69 -12.78 -12.37 0.58
CA SER A 69 -11.99 -11.26 0.06
C SER A 69 -12.88 -10.16 -0.50
N VAL A 70 -13.96 -10.50 -1.23
CA VAL A 70 -14.94 -9.51 -1.72
C VAL A 70 -15.50 -8.68 -0.57
N ILE A 71 -16.01 -9.35 0.46
CA ILE A 71 -16.55 -8.70 1.66
C ILE A 71 -15.49 -7.84 2.36
N SER A 72 -14.26 -8.35 2.46
CA SER A 72 -13.17 -7.64 3.14
C SER A 72 -12.71 -6.40 2.38
N ILE A 73 -12.66 -6.46 1.05
CA ILE A 73 -12.31 -5.31 0.21
C ILE A 73 -13.40 -4.24 0.27
N GLU A 74 -14.68 -4.62 0.22
CA GLU A 74 -15.78 -3.67 0.37
C GLU A 74 -15.71 -2.93 1.73
N ALA A 75 -15.47 -3.68 2.82
CA ALA A 75 -15.27 -3.09 4.14
C ALA A 75 -14.03 -2.19 4.19
N ALA A 76 -12.92 -2.58 3.54
CA ALA A 76 -11.70 -1.81 3.48
C ALA A 76 -11.87 -0.49 2.71
N VAL A 77 -12.55 -0.51 1.55
CA VAL A 77 -12.84 0.68 0.75
C VAL A 77 -13.71 1.67 1.53
N LYS A 78 -14.73 1.18 2.24
CA LYS A 78 -15.56 2.01 3.11
C LYS A 78 -14.76 2.62 4.26
N ALA A 79 -13.98 1.81 4.99
CA ALA A 79 -13.15 2.27 6.09
C ALA A 79 -12.10 3.29 5.64
N PHE A 80 -11.46 3.04 4.48
CA PHE A 80 -10.49 3.95 3.88
C PHE A 80 -11.14 5.29 3.52
N SER A 81 -12.34 5.26 2.91
CA SER A 81 -13.08 6.48 2.55
C SER A 81 -13.41 7.32 3.79
N GLU A 82 -13.79 6.68 4.90
CA GLU A 82 -14.01 7.37 6.17
C GLU A 82 -12.73 7.97 6.74
N LEU A 83 -11.62 7.21 6.73
CA LEU A 83 -10.32 7.67 7.19
C LEU A 83 -9.82 8.85 6.37
N ARG A 84 -9.91 8.79 5.05
CA ARG A 84 -9.51 9.87 4.15
C ARG A 84 -10.31 11.15 4.40
N ASN A 85 -11.63 11.02 4.59
CA ASN A 85 -12.50 12.17 4.80
C ASN A 85 -12.36 12.80 6.19
N LYS A 86 -12.07 12.01 7.22
CA LYS A 86 -12.04 12.45 8.62
C LYS A 86 -10.64 12.74 9.16
N VAL A 87 -9.59 12.12 8.60
CA VAL A 87 -8.22 12.11 9.16
C VAL A 87 -7.20 12.69 8.18
N ASN A 88 -6.97 12.06 7.04
CA ASN A 88 -5.93 12.48 6.09
C ASN A 88 -6.47 12.55 4.65
N ARG A 89 -6.62 13.75 4.10
CA ARG A 89 -7.11 13.94 2.72
C ARG A 89 -6.06 13.71 1.64
N ARG A 90 -4.76 13.64 2.00
CA ARG A 90 -3.63 13.44 1.08
C ARG A 90 -3.57 12.01 0.56
N VAL A 91 -3.89 11.02 1.40
CA VAL A 91 -3.85 9.61 1.00
C VAL A 91 -4.94 9.30 -0.02
N ASN A 92 -4.59 8.51 -1.04
CA ASN A 92 -5.53 8.02 -2.05
C ASN A 92 -5.38 6.50 -2.25
N LEU A 93 -6.46 5.83 -2.67
CA LEU A 93 -6.33 4.45 -3.15
C LEU A 93 -5.59 4.47 -4.47
N PHE A 94 -4.57 3.62 -4.59
CA PHE A 94 -3.96 3.29 -5.87
C PHE A 94 -4.86 2.35 -6.69
N GLY A 95 -5.50 1.40 -6.01
CA GLY A 95 -6.47 0.50 -6.61
C GLY A 95 -6.62 -0.82 -5.86
N VAL A 96 -7.36 -1.74 -6.48
CA VAL A 96 -7.59 -3.12 -6.03
C VAL A 96 -6.92 -4.07 -7.01
N LEU A 97 -5.97 -4.87 -6.53
CA LEU A 97 -5.28 -5.88 -7.32
C LEU A 97 -5.74 -7.28 -6.90
N VAL A 98 -6.28 -8.04 -7.85
CA VAL A 98 -6.53 -9.46 -7.63
C VAL A 98 -5.23 -10.25 -7.75
N ASN A 99 -4.94 -11.06 -6.74
CA ASN A 99 -3.80 -11.97 -6.67
C ASN A 99 -4.26 -13.44 -6.62
N ARG A 100 -3.36 -14.36 -6.98
CA ARG A 100 -3.59 -15.81 -6.96
C ARG A 100 -4.79 -16.26 -7.83
N LEU A 101 -4.97 -15.64 -8.99
CA LEU A 101 -5.97 -16.07 -9.96
C LEU A 101 -5.60 -17.43 -10.57
N ARG A 102 -6.54 -18.39 -10.54
CA ARG A 102 -6.50 -19.62 -11.32
C ARG A 102 -7.55 -19.50 -12.44
N ALA A 103 -7.13 -19.09 -13.63
CA ALA A 103 -8.04 -18.80 -14.74
C ALA A 103 -8.91 -20.00 -15.18
N SER A 104 -8.49 -21.24 -14.89
CA SER A 104 -9.28 -22.43 -15.18
C SER A 104 -10.40 -22.70 -14.18
N VAL A 105 -10.48 -21.97 -13.08
CA VAL A 105 -11.48 -22.16 -12.02
C VAL A 105 -12.62 -21.17 -12.23
N ALA A 106 -13.81 -21.68 -12.58
CA ALA A 106 -14.99 -20.85 -12.84
C ALA A 106 -15.36 -19.94 -11.66
N GLU A 107 -15.26 -20.44 -10.43
CA GLU A 107 -15.50 -19.64 -9.23
C GLU A 107 -14.54 -18.44 -9.13
N HIS A 108 -13.26 -18.61 -9.50
CA HIS A 108 -12.34 -17.48 -9.47
C HIS A 108 -12.76 -16.41 -10.47
N GLN A 109 -13.16 -16.80 -11.68
CA GLN A 109 -13.62 -15.85 -12.69
C GLN A 109 -14.89 -15.11 -12.23
N TYR A 110 -15.82 -15.84 -11.60
CA TYR A 110 -17.02 -15.25 -11.02
C TYR A 110 -16.67 -14.16 -9.98
N ARG A 111 -15.75 -14.45 -9.06
CA ARG A 111 -15.31 -13.49 -8.02
C ARG A 111 -14.55 -12.30 -8.59
N VAL A 112 -13.75 -12.50 -9.63
CA VAL A 112 -13.08 -11.39 -10.32
C VAL A 112 -14.11 -10.46 -10.97
N ASN A 113 -15.12 -11.01 -11.64
CA ASN A 113 -16.18 -10.22 -12.26
C ASN A 113 -17.00 -9.46 -11.21
N GLU A 114 -17.32 -10.10 -10.07
CA GLU A 114 -18.01 -9.46 -8.95
C GLU A 114 -17.20 -8.27 -8.39
N LEU A 115 -15.89 -8.41 -8.23
CA LEU A 115 -15.02 -7.30 -7.83
C LEU A 115 -14.97 -6.19 -8.90
N ASP A 116 -14.94 -6.55 -10.18
CA ASP A 116 -14.92 -5.60 -11.29
C ASP A 116 -16.23 -4.80 -11.38
N GLU A 117 -17.38 -5.43 -11.16
CA GLU A 117 -18.69 -4.78 -11.09
C GLU A 117 -18.78 -3.79 -9.90
N LEU A 118 -18.19 -4.13 -8.75
CA LEU A 118 -18.21 -3.29 -7.56
C LEU A 118 -17.25 -2.11 -7.64
N PHE A 119 -16.07 -2.30 -8.24
CA PHE A 119 -14.96 -1.35 -8.11
C PHE A 119 -14.49 -0.73 -9.43
N ASP A 120 -14.88 -1.25 -10.60
CA ASP A 120 -14.58 -0.80 -11.99
C ASP A 120 -13.26 -0.02 -12.10
N GLU A 121 -13.34 1.32 -12.01
CA GLU A 121 -12.21 2.22 -12.17
C GLU A 121 -11.05 1.94 -11.20
N LEU A 122 -11.31 1.40 -10.01
CA LEU A 122 -10.27 1.07 -9.02
C LEU A 122 -9.53 -0.25 -9.33
N MET A 123 -10.02 -1.08 -10.25
CA MET A 123 -9.42 -2.38 -10.51
C MET A 123 -8.10 -2.27 -11.27
N ILE A 124 -7.08 -2.94 -10.76
CA ILE A 124 -5.77 -3.03 -11.40
C ILE A 124 -5.72 -4.31 -12.24
N ASN A 125 -5.79 -4.13 -13.55
CA ASN A 125 -5.79 -5.20 -14.53
C ASN A 125 -4.44 -5.33 -15.26
N PRO A 126 -4.07 -6.54 -15.75
CA PRO A 126 -4.71 -7.82 -15.43
C PRO A 126 -4.38 -8.32 -14.01
N PRO A 127 -5.20 -9.23 -13.43
CA PRO A 127 -4.89 -9.93 -12.17
C PRO A 127 -3.54 -10.66 -12.18
N LEU A 128 -2.97 -10.91 -11.00
CA LEU A 128 -1.82 -11.80 -10.84
C LEU A 128 -2.30 -13.26 -10.78
N GLU A 129 -1.82 -14.07 -11.72
CA GLU A 129 -2.08 -15.51 -11.73
C GLU A 129 -1.28 -16.25 -10.66
N GLU A 130 -1.86 -17.30 -10.11
CA GLU A 130 -1.14 -18.20 -9.22
C GLU A 130 -0.13 -19.04 -10.01
N LYS A 131 1.16 -18.89 -9.67
CA LYS A 131 2.25 -19.63 -10.30
C LYS A 131 3.08 -20.36 -9.24
N THR A 132 3.38 -21.63 -9.52
CA THR A 132 4.30 -22.45 -8.71
C THR A 132 5.67 -21.80 -8.57
N ALA A 133 6.15 -21.11 -9.62
CA ALA A 133 7.41 -20.37 -9.60
C ALA A 133 7.47 -19.33 -8.48
N LEU A 134 6.38 -18.63 -8.17
CA LEU A 134 6.33 -17.66 -7.07
C LEU A 134 6.44 -18.35 -5.71
N GLN A 135 5.75 -19.48 -5.54
CA GLN A 135 5.82 -20.27 -4.31
C GLN A 135 7.24 -20.81 -4.07
N GLN A 136 7.90 -21.30 -5.13
CA GLN A 136 9.27 -21.79 -5.06
C GLN A 136 10.27 -20.66 -4.77
N ALA A 137 10.15 -19.52 -5.43
CA ALA A 137 10.99 -18.35 -5.19
C ALA A 137 10.85 -17.85 -3.75
N SER A 138 9.61 -17.73 -3.27
CA SER A 138 9.30 -17.34 -1.89
C SER A 138 9.88 -18.33 -0.88
N GLY A 139 9.70 -19.64 -1.10
CA GLY A 139 10.27 -20.69 -0.25
C GLY A 139 11.80 -20.71 -0.23
N ALA A 140 12.44 -20.22 -1.30
CA ALA A 140 13.89 -20.07 -1.39
C ALA A 140 14.40 -18.70 -0.88
N GLY A 141 13.51 -17.81 -0.40
CA GLY A 141 13.87 -16.46 0.03
C GLY A 141 14.44 -15.59 -1.09
N LYS A 142 14.04 -15.84 -2.35
CA LYS A 142 14.52 -15.10 -3.52
C LYS A 142 13.39 -14.28 -4.15
N PRO A 143 13.67 -13.03 -4.58
CA PRO A 143 12.75 -12.29 -5.43
C PRO A 143 12.43 -13.07 -6.70
N ILE A 144 11.20 -12.93 -7.21
CA ILE A 144 10.76 -13.62 -8.42
C ILE A 144 11.60 -13.27 -9.65
N HIS A 145 12.15 -12.05 -9.69
CA HIS A 145 13.08 -11.56 -10.71
C HIS A 145 14.34 -12.42 -10.84
N ASN A 146 14.75 -13.06 -9.75
CA ASN A 146 15.94 -13.91 -9.69
C ASN A 146 15.61 -15.41 -9.82
N TRP A 147 14.35 -15.77 -10.11
CA TRP A 147 13.93 -17.15 -10.26
C TRP A 147 13.97 -17.60 -11.72
N PRO A 148 14.52 -18.78 -12.04
CA PRO A 148 14.65 -19.22 -13.43
C PRO A 148 13.30 -19.60 -14.05
N GLY A 149 13.21 -19.42 -15.37
CA GLY A 149 12.12 -19.92 -16.20
C GLY A 149 11.15 -18.85 -16.70
N GLN A 150 10.50 -19.14 -17.82
CA GLN A 150 9.63 -18.18 -18.52
C GLN A 150 8.42 -17.74 -17.67
N SER A 151 7.89 -18.63 -16.83
CA SER A 151 6.78 -18.32 -15.92
C SER A 151 7.17 -17.25 -14.89
N ALA A 152 8.35 -17.38 -14.29
CA ALA A 152 8.89 -16.40 -13.34
C ALA A 152 9.16 -15.06 -14.03
N ALA A 153 9.80 -15.07 -15.19
CA ALA A 153 10.08 -13.85 -15.96
C ALA A 153 8.80 -13.07 -16.31
N LYS A 154 7.73 -13.76 -16.74
CA LYS A 154 6.43 -13.12 -17.01
C LYS A 154 5.86 -12.46 -15.76
N LEU A 155 5.97 -13.12 -14.61
CA LEU A 155 5.45 -12.60 -13.35
C LEU A 155 6.31 -11.43 -12.81
N ALA A 156 7.64 -11.50 -12.94
CA ALA A 156 8.55 -10.42 -12.63
C ALA A 156 8.22 -9.15 -13.44
N ASN A 157 8.07 -9.29 -14.76
CA ASN A 157 7.66 -8.18 -15.63
C ASN A 157 6.31 -7.58 -15.21
N ARG A 158 5.40 -8.41 -14.69
CA ARG A 158 4.11 -7.92 -14.20
C ARG A 158 4.27 -7.08 -12.92
N PHE A 159 5.16 -7.47 -12.01
CA PHE A 159 5.52 -6.63 -10.86
C PHE A 159 6.19 -5.31 -11.29
N ASP A 160 7.04 -5.32 -12.31
CA ASP A 160 7.66 -4.09 -12.83
C ASP A 160 6.62 -3.11 -13.38
N GLN A 161 5.63 -3.62 -14.13
CA GLN A 161 4.50 -2.80 -14.62
C GLN A 161 3.63 -2.24 -13.49
N LEU A 162 3.45 -2.99 -12.40
CA LEU A 162 2.73 -2.53 -11.22
C LEU A 162 3.50 -1.41 -10.53
N LEU A 163 4.83 -1.56 -10.39
CA LEU A 163 5.69 -0.52 -9.84
C LEU A 163 5.67 0.74 -10.69
N GLU A 164 5.81 0.63 -12.01
CA GLU A 164 5.74 1.77 -12.93
C GLU A 164 4.39 2.49 -12.81
N SER A 165 3.28 1.74 -12.79
CA SER A 165 1.94 2.32 -12.58
C SER A 165 1.79 3.01 -11.23
N ALA A 166 2.37 2.46 -10.17
CA ALA A 166 2.35 3.08 -8.85
C ALA A 166 3.12 4.39 -8.85
N LEU A 167 4.31 4.41 -9.46
CA LEU A 167 5.16 5.60 -9.59
C LEU A 167 4.49 6.70 -10.43
N GLU A 168 3.81 6.33 -11.52
CA GLU A 168 3.00 7.27 -12.30
C GLU A 168 1.87 7.89 -11.48
N SER A 169 1.26 7.11 -10.57
CA SER A 169 0.13 7.58 -9.77
C SER A 169 0.50 8.73 -8.82
N PHE A 170 1.77 8.87 -8.42
CA PHE A 170 2.24 9.99 -7.59
C PHE A 170 2.31 11.32 -8.35
N LYS A 171 2.47 11.28 -9.68
CA LYS A 171 2.56 12.49 -10.53
C LYS A 171 1.19 13.12 -10.82
N ALA A 172 0.11 12.50 -10.37
CA ALA A 172 -1.25 12.95 -10.60
C ALA A 172 -1.68 14.00 -9.58
N GLU A 173 -2.13 15.18 -10.03
CA GLU A 173 -2.71 16.21 -9.15
C GLU A 173 -4.00 15.75 -8.44
N ASP A 174 -4.74 14.80 -9.06
CA ASP A 174 -5.88 14.10 -8.46
C ASP A 174 -5.97 12.67 -9.06
N PRO A 175 -5.51 11.61 -8.36
CA PRO A 175 -5.45 10.26 -8.91
C PRO A 175 -6.83 9.64 -9.21
N GLY A 176 -7.93 10.16 -8.63
CA GLY A 176 -9.28 9.73 -8.99
C GLY A 176 -9.66 10.08 -10.44
N LEU A 177 -9.00 11.08 -11.03
CA LEU A 177 -9.23 11.52 -12.42
C LEU A 177 -8.40 10.72 -13.46
N LEU A 178 -7.29 10.08 -13.06
CA LEU A 178 -6.43 9.30 -13.96
C LEU A 178 -7.03 7.94 -14.34
N LEU A 179 -7.83 7.33 -13.46
CA LEU A 179 -8.51 6.06 -13.75
C LEU A 179 -9.47 6.21 -14.94
N ARG A 180 -10.10 7.38 -15.09
CA ARG A 180 -10.94 7.75 -16.25
C ARG A 180 -10.15 7.90 -17.55
N LYS A 181 -8.90 8.36 -17.50
CA LYS A 181 -8.06 8.56 -18.70
C LYS A 181 -7.51 7.25 -19.27
N ARG A 182 -7.23 6.24 -18.45
CA ARG A 182 -6.73 4.92 -18.91
C ARG A 182 -7.68 4.23 -19.91
N LYS A 183 -9.01 4.38 -19.75
CA LYS A 183 -10.03 3.87 -20.72
C LYS A 183 -9.88 4.45 -22.14
N ALA A 184 -9.32 5.66 -22.30
CA ALA A 184 -9.14 6.28 -23.61
C ALA A 184 -7.89 5.77 -24.35
N ASP A 185 -6.80 5.49 -23.62
CA ASP A 185 -5.51 5.13 -24.21
C ASP A 185 -5.38 3.64 -24.52
N ASP A 186 -5.98 2.76 -23.71
CA ASP A 186 -5.83 1.30 -23.84
C ASP A 186 -6.53 0.71 -25.08
N LYS A 187 -7.62 1.35 -25.56
CA LYS A 187 -8.25 0.99 -26.85
C LYS A 187 -7.34 1.25 -28.05
N SER A 188 -6.32 2.12 -27.92
CA SER A 188 -5.41 2.45 -29.04
C SER A 188 -4.11 1.64 -29.02
N ARG A 189 -3.61 1.26 -27.83
CA ARG A 189 -2.27 0.70 -27.61
C ARG A 189 -2.15 -0.79 -27.95
N PHE A 190 -3.23 -1.57 -27.84
CA PHE A 190 -3.20 -3.00 -28.17
C PHE A 190 -3.03 -3.31 -29.66
N SER A 191 -3.11 -2.31 -30.55
CA SER A 191 -2.95 -2.51 -32.01
C SER A 191 -1.51 -2.36 -32.53
N LYS A 192 -0.58 -1.82 -31.73
CA LYS A 192 0.76 -1.49 -32.23
C LYS A 192 1.82 -1.57 -31.12
N ARG A 193 2.51 -2.70 -31.03
CA ARG A 193 3.97 -2.70 -31.27
C ARG A 193 4.59 -4.10 -31.31
N SER A 194 5.33 -4.27 -32.40
CA SER A 194 6.22 -5.35 -32.77
C SER A 194 7.65 -5.00 -32.38
N ARG A 195 8.38 -6.04 -31.96
CA ARG A 195 9.81 -6.39 -32.13
C ARG A 195 10.92 -5.34 -31.88
N ASP A 196 11.90 -5.86 -31.13
CA ASP A 196 13.35 -5.60 -31.15
C ASP A 196 13.92 -4.71 -30.03
N ALA A 197 14.37 -5.38 -28.96
CA ALA A 197 15.69 -5.21 -28.33
C ALA A 197 15.92 -6.34 -27.32
N LYS A 198 17.09 -7.00 -27.35
CA LYS A 198 17.53 -7.92 -26.29
C LYS A 198 18.33 -7.10 -25.26
N PRO A 199 17.91 -7.00 -23.99
CA PRO A 199 18.72 -6.36 -22.97
C PRO A 199 19.85 -7.31 -22.49
N THR A 200 21.01 -6.74 -22.19
CA THR A 200 22.14 -7.40 -21.51
C THR A 200 22.32 -6.76 -20.13
N PHE A 201 22.74 -7.56 -19.14
CA PHE A 201 22.80 -7.18 -17.73
C PHE A 201 24.25 -7.15 -17.19
N PRO A 202 24.55 -6.30 -16.19
CA PRO A 202 25.85 -6.27 -15.52
C PRO A 202 26.02 -7.45 -14.54
N PRO A 203 27.27 -7.82 -14.18
CA PRO A 203 27.54 -8.92 -13.26
C PRO A 203 27.26 -8.54 -11.79
N LYS A 204 26.84 -9.55 -11.04
CA LYS A 204 26.38 -9.51 -9.65
C LYS A 204 27.52 -9.19 -8.65
N PRO A 205 27.35 -8.27 -7.68
CA PRO A 205 28.30 -8.11 -6.58
C PRO A 205 28.12 -9.19 -5.49
N GLU A 206 29.20 -9.55 -4.82
CA GLU A 206 29.24 -10.55 -3.75
C GLU A 206 28.77 -9.96 -2.40
N PRO A 207 28.15 -10.78 -1.52
CA PRO A 207 27.49 -10.28 -0.31
C PRO A 207 28.49 -10.00 0.82
N GLU A 208 28.43 -8.80 1.39
CA GLU A 208 29.03 -8.47 2.69
C GLU A 208 28.12 -8.85 3.86
N VAL A 209 28.73 -9.33 4.95
CA VAL A 209 28.06 -9.72 6.19
C VAL A 209 28.11 -8.56 7.18
N VAL A 210 26.95 -8.04 7.59
CA VAL A 210 26.86 -6.96 8.60
C VAL A 210 26.50 -7.55 9.98
N ALA A 211 27.21 -7.08 11.00
CA ALA A 211 27.08 -7.49 12.41
C ALA A 211 25.81 -6.92 13.09
N PRO A 212 25.34 -7.47 14.22
CA PRO A 212 24.06 -7.08 14.82
C PRO A 212 24.15 -5.75 15.57
N VAL A 213 23.11 -4.93 15.42
CA VAL A 213 22.96 -3.59 16.03
C VAL A 213 22.27 -3.71 17.39
N GLU A 214 22.83 -3.06 18.42
CA GLU A 214 22.24 -2.90 19.75
C GLU A 214 21.06 -1.92 19.74
N ILE A 215 19.99 -2.28 20.44
CA ILE A 215 18.77 -1.48 20.58
C ILE A 215 18.90 -0.59 21.82
N VAL A 216 18.92 0.74 21.63
CA VAL A 216 18.81 1.72 22.72
C VAL A 216 17.38 2.23 22.78
N SER A 217 16.79 2.15 23.97
CA SER A 217 15.45 2.61 24.30
C SER A 217 15.46 4.06 24.80
N GLU A 218 15.21 5.02 23.93
CA GLU A 218 14.74 6.35 24.32
C GLU A 218 13.58 6.72 23.40
N GLU A 219 12.43 7.10 23.97
CA GLU A 219 11.32 7.66 23.19
C GLU A 219 11.80 8.96 22.54
N PRO A 220 11.71 9.11 21.21
CA PRO A 220 12.31 10.25 20.54
C PRO A 220 11.59 11.54 20.92
N ALA A 221 12.36 12.55 21.31
CA ALA A 221 11.86 13.88 21.58
C ALA A 221 11.28 14.49 20.29
N ILE A 222 10.01 14.90 20.34
CA ILE A 222 9.28 15.52 19.22
C ILE A 222 9.98 16.83 18.85
N SER A 223 10.38 16.97 17.57
CA SER A 223 11.03 18.21 17.12
C SER A 223 10.01 19.36 17.08
N PRO A 224 10.38 20.59 17.49
CA PRO A 224 9.47 21.74 17.44
C PRO A 224 8.94 22.07 16.04
N GLU A 225 9.76 21.80 15.01
CA GLU A 225 9.38 21.96 13.60
C GLU A 225 8.31 20.94 13.17
N TYR A 226 8.37 19.72 13.70
CA TYR A 226 7.32 18.72 13.48
C TYR A 226 6.01 19.14 14.12
N GLU A 227 6.03 19.64 15.36
CA GLU A 227 4.81 20.11 16.03
C GLU A 227 4.16 21.24 15.22
N GLU A 228 4.95 22.17 14.69
CA GLU A 228 4.43 23.25 13.84
C GLU A 228 3.83 22.72 12.52
N LYS A 229 4.50 21.79 11.83
CA LYS A 229 3.96 21.12 10.63
C LYS A 229 2.71 20.29 10.93
N PHE A 230 2.66 19.60 12.06
CA PHE A 230 1.50 18.83 12.53
C PHE A 230 0.30 19.73 12.81
N GLN A 231 0.52 20.85 13.50
CA GLN A 231 -0.52 21.86 13.74
C GLN A 231 -0.99 22.51 12.44
N GLU A 232 -0.11 22.69 11.46
CA GLU A 232 -0.47 23.22 10.14
C GLU A 232 -1.28 22.22 9.32
N VAL A 233 -0.89 20.94 9.29
CA VAL A 233 -1.65 19.86 8.64
C VAL A 233 -3.03 19.72 9.30
N ILE A 234 -3.11 19.74 10.63
CA ILE A 234 -4.37 19.75 11.38
C ILE A 234 -5.24 20.94 10.96
N ARG A 235 -4.67 22.14 10.85
CA ARG A 235 -5.38 23.37 10.47
C ARG A 235 -5.88 23.33 9.03
N GLN A 236 -5.14 22.69 8.12
CA GLN A 236 -5.49 22.55 6.70
C GLN A 236 -6.45 21.39 6.41
N THR A 237 -6.46 20.33 7.22
CA THR A 237 -7.24 19.11 6.95
C THR A 237 -8.51 18.98 7.79
N MET A 238 -8.60 19.63 8.95
CA MET A 238 -9.73 19.50 9.88
C MET A 238 -10.70 20.68 9.81
N THR A 239 -12.00 20.38 9.94
CA THR A 239 -13.03 21.42 10.06
C THR A 239 -12.96 22.10 11.45
N LYS A 240 -13.47 23.33 11.57
CA LYS A 240 -13.54 24.07 12.86
C LYS A 240 -14.17 23.27 14.01
N LYS A 241 -15.11 22.37 13.70
CA LYS A 241 -15.78 21.48 14.67
C LYS A 241 -14.87 20.37 15.17
N GLN A 242 -14.00 19.83 14.31
CA GLN A 242 -13.04 18.77 14.65
C GLN A 242 -11.85 19.32 15.43
N LEU A 243 -11.37 20.52 15.08
CA LEU A 243 -10.37 21.27 15.85
C LEU A 243 -10.81 21.50 17.30
N LYS A 244 -12.09 21.81 17.50
CA LYS A 244 -12.66 22.01 18.84
C LYS A 244 -12.68 20.71 19.65
N ALA A 245 -13.09 19.59 19.04
CA ALA A 245 -13.11 18.29 19.69
C ALA A 245 -11.70 17.77 20.05
N LEU A 246 -10.69 18.09 19.23
CA LEU A 246 -9.30 17.74 19.51
C LEU A 246 -8.75 18.52 20.72
N LYS A 247 -9.05 19.83 20.81
CA LYS A 247 -8.68 20.64 21.99
C LYS A 247 -9.36 20.17 23.26
N GLU A 248 -10.65 19.84 23.18
CA GLU A 248 -11.42 19.30 24.31
C GLU A 248 -10.86 17.94 24.78
N SER A 249 -10.30 17.11 23.89
CA SER A 249 -9.66 15.85 24.30
C SER A 249 -8.28 16.07 24.92
N GLN A 250 -7.53 17.09 24.50
CA GLN A 250 -6.23 17.45 25.07
C GLN A 250 -6.38 18.00 26.49
N GLU A 251 -7.35 18.88 26.72
CA GLU A 251 -7.67 19.44 28.05
C GLU A 251 -8.19 18.36 29.03
N ALA A 252 -8.73 17.26 28.53
CA ALA A 252 -9.19 16.12 29.34
C ALA A 252 -8.07 15.11 29.67
N GLU A 253 -6.95 15.11 28.95
CA GLU A 253 -5.78 14.29 29.26
C GLU A 253 -4.78 15.00 30.20
N GLU A 254 -4.85 16.33 30.31
CA GLU A 254 -4.02 17.14 31.22
C GLU A 254 -4.62 17.37 32.62
N ASN A 255 -5.86 16.96 32.88
CA ASN A 255 -6.54 17.03 34.20
C ASN A 255 -6.80 15.63 34.78
#